data_AF-A0A926P784-F1
#
_entry.id   AF-A0A926P784-F1
#
_cell.length_a   1.000
_cell.length_b   1.000
_cell.length_c   1.000
_cell.angle_alpha   90.00
_cell.angle_beta   90.00
_cell.angle_gamma   90.00
#
_symmetry.space_group_name_H-M   'P 1'
#
loop_
_entity.id
_entity.type
_entity.pdbx_description
1 polymer ?
#
loop_
_entity_poly.entity_id
_entity_poly.type
_entity_poly.pdbx_seq_one_letter_code
_entity_poly.pdbx_strand_id
1 'polypeptide(L)' 'MTSDEIKRVTFKLPLSEYERLEAFCKKTHRGKTEILREFIRSLPDPEPKSEPEKK' A
#
# COMPACT_ATOMS: atom_id res chain seq x y z
N MET A 1 -13.19 20.15 3.71
CA MET A 1 -12.29 19.47 4.66
C MET A 1 -12.56 17.97 4.51
N THR A 2 -11.84 17.30 3.61
CA THR A 2 -11.99 15.86 3.41
C THR A 2 -11.28 15.16 4.56
N SER A 3 -12.05 14.52 5.45
CA SER A 3 -11.53 13.65 6.49
C SER A 3 -10.78 12.50 5.83
N ASP A 4 -9.45 12.54 5.84
CA ASP A 4 -8.63 11.45 5.33
C ASP A 4 -8.74 10.30 6.34
N GLU A 5 -9.62 9.33 6.06
CA GLU A 5 -9.77 8.14 6.91
C GLU A 5 -8.48 7.30 6.86
N ILE A 6 -7.64 7.45 7.88
CA ILE A 6 -6.40 6.67 8.00
C ILE A 6 -6.72 5.26 8.49
N LYS A 7 -6.52 4.26 7.62
CA LYS A 7 -6.57 2.84 7.98
C LYS A 7 -5.15 2.29 8.20
N ARG A 8 -4.97 1.52 9.28
CA ARG A 8 -3.71 0.81 9.57
C ARG A 8 -3.76 -0.59 8.98
N VAL A 9 -2.68 -1.01 8.35
CA VAL A 9 -2.54 -2.34 7.76
C VAL A 9 -1.36 -3.05 8.42
N THR A 10 -1.60 -4.26 8.91
CA THR A 10 -0.58 -5.17 9.43
C THR A 10 -0.63 -6.44 8.60
N PHE A 11 0.50 -6.87 8.05
CA PHE A 11 0.58 -8.10 7.26
C PHE A 11 1.82 -8.89 7.65
N LYS A 12 1.77 -10.20 7.45
CA LYS A 12 2.90 -11.10 7.67
C LYS A 12 3.72 -11.14 6.40
N LEU A 13 5.04 -11.07 6.55
CA LEU A 13 5.97 -11.12 5.43
C LEU A 13 7.10 -12.11 5.77
N PRO A 14 7.44 -13.05 4.88
CA PRO A 14 8.63 -13.88 4.97
C PRO A 14 9.89 -13.08 5.28
N LEU A 15 10.79 -13.67 6.07
CA LEU A 15 12.01 -12.99 6.52
C LEU A 15 12.86 -12.48 5.34
N SER A 16 13.03 -13.31 4.31
CA SER A 16 13.82 -12.96 3.12
C SER A 16 13.26 -11.77 2.34
N GLU A 17 11.92 -11.64 2.28
CA GLU A 17 11.29 -10.48 1.66
C GLU A 17 11.43 -9.24 2.54
N TYR A 18 11.42 -9.41 3.87
CA TYR A 18 11.53 -8.32 4.83
C TYR A 18 12.92 -7.71 4.75
N GLU A 19 13.95 -8.55 4.73
CA GLU A 19 15.34 -8.13 4.58
C GLU A 19 15.58 -7.38 3.26
N ARG A 20 14.98 -7.84 2.15
CA ARG A 20 15.01 -7.12 0.87
C ARG A 20 14.35 -5.75 0.98
N LEU A 21 13.18 -5.67 1.61
CA LEU A 21 12.48 -4.40 1.82
C LEU A 21 13.32 -3.46 2.70
N GLU A 22 13.92 -3.95 3.77
CA GLU A 22 14.80 -3.18 4.65
C GLU A 22 16.03 -2.65 3.92
N ALA A 23 16.70 -3.50 3.13
CA ALA A 23 17.86 -3.11 2.35
C ALA A 23 17.51 -2.01 1.32
N PHE A 24 16.34 -2.14 0.67
CA PHE A 24 15.84 -1.12 -0.26
C PHE A 24 15.54 0.20 0.47
N CYS A 25 14.85 0.16 1.61
CA CYS A 25 14.57 1.34 2.43
C CYS A 25 15.85 2.08 2.82
N LYS A 26 16.89 1.34 3.24
CA LYS A 26 18.20 1.89 3.60
C LYS A 26 18.88 2.54 2.39
N LYS A 27 18.84 1.89 1.22
CA LYS A 27 19.45 2.40 -0.02
C LYS A 27 18.78 3.68 -0.52
N THR A 28 17.46 3.76 -0.45
CA THR A 28 16.71 4.92 -0.97
C THR A 28 16.46 6.00 0.08
N HIS A 29 16.81 5.77 1.35
CA HIS A 29 16.45 6.63 2.48
C HIS A 29 14.94 6.90 2.59
N ARG A 30 14.11 5.94 2.17
CA ARG A 30 12.63 6.06 2.18
C ARG A 30 12.03 5.14 3.22
N GLY A 31 10.92 5.57 3.84
CA GLY A 31 10.20 4.76 4.80
C GLY A 31 9.42 3.62 4.13
N LYS A 32 9.27 2.49 4.83
CA LYS A 32 8.45 1.34 4.37
C LYS A 32 7.03 1.79 3.96
N THR A 33 6.44 2.70 4.75
CA THR A 33 5.11 3.28 4.48
C THR A 33 5.08 4.08 3.18
N GLU A 34 6.11 4.86 2.87
CA GLU A 34 6.16 5.64 1.64
C GLU A 34 6.29 4.75 0.42
N ILE A 35 7.15 3.73 0.50
CA ILE A 35 7.33 2.74 -0.57
C ILE A 35 6.02 1.99 -0.82
N LEU A 36 5.33 1.55 0.24
CA LEU A 36 4.02 0.90 0.08
C LEU A 36 2.98 1.86 -0.54
N ARG A 37 2.94 3.13 -0.13
CA ARG A 37 2.03 4.13 -0.70
C ARG A 37 2.32 4.40 -2.17
N GLU A 38 3.59 4.52 -2.53
CA GLU A 38 4.04 4.67 -3.92
C GLU A 38 3.62 3.47 -4.75
N PHE A 39 3.85 2.26 -4.25
CA PHE A 39 3.42 1.02 -4.91
C PHE A 39 1.91 0.98 -5.10
N ILE A 40 1.12 1.27 -4.05
CA ILE A 40 -0.34 1.29 -4.14
C ILE A 40 -0.83 2.31 -5.18
N ARG A 41 -0.21 3.49 -5.27
CA ARG A 41 -0.53 4.51 -6.28
C ARG A 41 -0.14 4.11 -7.71
N SER A 42 0.80 3.18 -7.86
CA SER A 42 1.17 2.61 -9.16
C SER A 42 0.24 1.48 -9.61
N LEU A 43 -0.61 0.97 -8.72
CA LEU A 43 -1.61 -0.04 -9.09
C LEU A 43 -2.68 0.60 -9.98
N PRO A 44 -3.23 -0.15 -10.95
CA PRO A 44 -4.35 0.35 -11.75
C PRO A 44 -5.53 0.68 -10.84
N ASP A 45 -6.32 1.67 -11.25
CA ASP A 45 -7.56 2.00 -10.56
C ASP A 45 -8.42 0.74 -10.43
N PRO A 46 -9.02 0.50 -9.23
CA PRO A 46 -9.96 -0.60 -9.09
C PRO A 46 -11.07 -0.39 -10.11
N GLU A 47 -11.38 -1.44 -10.88
CA GLU A 47 -12.51 -1.41 -11.81
C GLU A 47 -13.72 -0.82 -11.07
N PRO A 48 -14.47 0.10 -11.71
CA PRO A 48 -15.62 0.72 -11.06
C PRO A 48 -16.50 -0.42 -10.57
N LYS A 49 -16.61 -0.55 -9.25
CA LYS A 49 -17.54 -1.48 -8.62
C LYS A 49 -18.90 -1.03 -9.14
N SER A 50 -19.41 -1.71 -10.15
CA SER A 50 -20.80 -1.62 -10.57
C SER A 50 -21.61 -1.95 -9.32
N GLU A 51 -22.16 -0.91 -8.69
CA GLU A 51 -23.12 -1.06 -7.62
C GLU A 51 -24.19 -2.03 -8.12
N PRO A 52 -24.52 -3.11 -7.38
CA PRO A 52 -25.66 -3.91 -7.77
C PRO A 52 -26.88 -2.99 -7.66
N GLU A 53 -27.49 -2.69 -8.81
CA GLU A 53 -28.80 -2.06 -8.88
C GLU A 53 -29.73 -2.78 -7.90
N LYS A 54 -30.13 -2.07 -6.84
CA LYS A 54 -31.21 -2.53 -5.97
C LYS A 54 -32.48 -2.52 -6.82
N LYS A 55 -33.01 -3.71 -7.10
CA LYS A 55 -34.37 -3.90 -7.60
C LYS A 55 -35.30 -4.26 -6.45
#